data_AF-K8P878-F1
#
_entry.id   AF-K8P878-F1
#
_cell.length_a   1.000
_cell.length_b   1.000
_cell.length_c   1.000
_cell.angle_alpha   90.00
_cell.angle_beta   90.00
_cell.angle_gamma   90.00
#
_symmetry.space_group_name_H-M   'P 1'
#
loop_
_entity.id
_entity.type
_entity.pdbx_description
1 polymer ?
#
loop_
_entity_poly.entity_id
_entity_poly.type
_entity_poly.pdbx_seq_one_letter_code
_entity_poly.pdbx_strand_id
1 'polypeptide(L)'
;MTREGLKTEWRRAKLDAVLLDYRFHDNRHTAATGILRATGNLKAVQKLLRHSDVSTTSKYAHALIDDVRDAMTIAEKLRNT
;
A
#
# COMPACT_ATOMS: atom_id res chain seq x y z
N MET A 1 -11.06 -23.95 4.24
CA MET A 1 -10.49 -23.63 2.91
C MET A 1 -9.03 -24.09 2.88
N THR A 2 -8.64 -24.87 1.88
CA THR A 2 -7.25 -25.34 1.71
C THR A 2 -6.40 -24.30 0.98
N ARG A 3 -5.07 -24.43 1.01
CA ARG A 3 -4.15 -23.53 0.28
C ARG A 3 -4.43 -23.49 -1.22
N GLU A 4 -4.64 -24.65 -1.84
CA GLU A 4 -4.95 -24.76 -3.26
C GLU A 4 -6.35 -24.23 -3.59
N GLY A 5 -7.31 -24.39 -2.67
CA GLY A 5 -8.63 -23.75 -2.76
C GLY A 5 -8.52 -22.23 -2.78
N LEU A 6 -7.78 -21.64 -1.84
CA LEU A 6 -7.55 -20.19 -1.78
C LEU A 6 -6.88 -19.67 -3.05
N LYS A 7 -5.87 -20.37 -3.58
CA LYS A 7 -5.22 -19.98 -4.85
C LYS A 7 -6.19 -19.99 -6.03
N THR A 8 -7.06 -20.99 -6.07
CA THR A 8 -8.06 -21.13 -7.15
C THR A 8 -9.07 -19.99 -7.11
N GLU A 9 -9.61 -19.70 -5.93
CA GLU A 9 -10.55 -18.60 -5.74
C GLU A 9 -9.90 -17.23 -6.00
N TRP A 10 -8.66 -17.03 -5.53
CA TRP A 10 -7.89 -15.82 -5.84
C TRP A 10 -7.70 -15.61 -7.35
N ARG A 11 -7.38 -16.67 -8.09
CA ARG A 11 -7.21 -16.60 -9.55
C ARG A 11 -8.51 -16.22 -10.24
N ARG A 12 -9.65 -16.76 -9.79
CA ARG A 12 -10.98 -16.43 -10.32
C ARG A 12 -11.32 -14.97 -10.05
N ALA A 13 -11.24 -14.54 -8.79
CA ALA A 13 -11.53 -13.16 -8.39
C ALA A 13 -10.65 -12.13 -9.12
N LYS A 14 -9.37 -12.42 -9.33
CA LYS A 14 -8.47 -11.58 -10.13
C LYS A 14 -8.93 -11.42 -11.58
N LEU A 15 -9.39 -12.51 -12.20
CA LEU A 15 -9.81 -12.53 -13.60
C LEU A 15 -11.13 -11.76 -13.77
N ASP A 16 -12.06 -11.98 -12.85
CA ASP A 16 -13.36 -11.29 -12.82
C ASP A 16 -13.17 -9.76 -12.62
N ALA A 17 -12.17 -9.37 -11.85
CA ALA A 17 -11.80 -7.97 -11.63
C ALA A 17 -10.87 -7.37 -12.70
N VAL A 18 -10.48 -8.15 -13.74
CA VAL A 18 -9.58 -7.71 -14.83
C VAL A 18 -8.20 -7.23 -14.31
N LEU A 19 -7.70 -7.83 -13.24
CA LEU A 19 -6.45 -7.45 -12.58
C LEU A 19 -5.29 -8.36 -13.03
N LEU A 20 -4.70 -8.11 -14.21
CA LEU A 20 -3.71 -9.02 -14.80
C LEU A 20 -2.41 -9.13 -13.98
N ASP A 21 -1.79 -8.01 -13.59
CA ASP A 21 -0.50 -7.99 -12.86
C ASP A 21 -0.65 -7.80 -11.33
N TYR A 22 -1.80 -8.14 -10.76
CA TYR A 22 -2.04 -8.00 -9.33
C TYR A 22 -1.62 -9.24 -8.52
N ARG A 23 -0.80 -9.08 -7.49
CA ARG A 23 -0.29 -10.18 -6.66
C ARG A 23 -0.97 -10.15 -5.30
N PHE A 24 -1.06 -11.31 -4.65
CA PHE A 24 -1.66 -11.40 -3.31
C PHE A 24 -0.94 -10.50 -2.29
N HIS A 25 0.37 -10.31 -2.44
CA HIS A 25 1.18 -9.45 -1.57
C HIS A 25 0.85 -7.96 -1.73
N ASP A 26 0.24 -7.55 -2.84
CA ASP A 26 -0.10 -6.14 -3.09
C ASP A 26 -1.15 -5.66 -2.10
N ASN A 27 -2.07 -6.52 -1.66
CA ASN A 27 -3.00 -6.24 -0.55
C ASN A 27 -2.25 -5.73 0.70
N ARG A 28 -1.12 -6.39 1.02
CA ARG A 28 -0.29 -6.03 2.18
C ARG A 28 0.37 -4.67 1.98
N HIS A 29 0.82 -4.38 0.77
CA HIS A 29 1.36 -3.07 0.42
C HIS A 29 0.29 -1.98 0.50
N THR A 30 -0.88 -2.21 -0.07
CA THR A 30 -2.01 -1.27 -0.04
C THR A 30 -2.42 -0.95 1.41
N ALA A 31 -2.54 -1.97 2.26
CA ALA A 31 -2.87 -1.78 3.67
C ALA A 31 -1.80 -0.97 4.43
N ALA A 32 -0.52 -1.27 4.19
CA ALA A 32 0.59 -0.56 4.82
C ALA A 32 0.63 0.92 4.44
N THR A 33 0.53 1.21 3.14
CA THR A 33 0.51 2.58 2.62
C THR A 33 -0.71 3.34 3.12
N GLY A 34 -1.91 2.73 3.12
CA GLY A 34 -3.13 3.37 3.60
C GLY A 34 -3.05 3.77 5.08
N ILE A 35 -2.58 2.87 5.94
CA ILE A 35 -2.40 3.18 7.38
C ILE A 35 -1.29 4.21 7.60
N LEU A 36 -0.20 4.14 6.84
CA LEU A 36 0.86 5.14 6.95
C LEU A 36 0.34 6.54 6.61
N ARG A 37 -0.42 6.67 5.52
CA ARG A 37 -1.01 7.94 5.10
C ARG A 37 -1.99 8.49 6.12
N ALA A 38 -2.85 7.63 6.67
CA ALA A 38 -3.85 8.04 7.65
C ALA A 38 -3.25 8.47 9.01
N THR A 39 -2.10 7.91 9.41
CA THR A 39 -1.57 8.06 10.78
C THR A 39 -0.22 8.76 10.86
N GLY A 40 0.54 8.83 9.77
CA GLY A 40 1.94 9.24 9.77
C GLY A 40 2.86 8.35 10.60
N ASN A 41 2.38 7.20 11.11
CA ASN A 41 3.07 6.43 12.14
C ASN A 41 3.64 5.12 11.58
N LEU A 42 4.93 5.14 11.24
CA LEU A 42 5.63 3.97 10.71
C LEU A 42 5.68 2.79 11.71
N LYS A 43 5.64 3.05 13.02
CA LYS A 43 5.61 2.01 14.05
C LYS A 43 4.26 1.29 14.09
N ALA A 44 3.17 2.01 13.83
CA ALA A 44 1.84 1.39 13.69
C ALA A 44 1.81 0.44 12.48
N VAL A 45 2.39 0.86 11.35
CA VAL A 45 2.55 0.01 10.16
C VAL A 45 3.42 -1.21 10.47
N GLN A 46 4.53 -1.05 11.20
CA GLN A 46 5.39 -2.18 11.61
C GLN A 46 4.59 -3.23 12.39
N LYS A 47 3.77 -2.79 13.37
CA LYS A 47 2.94 -3.67 14.19
C LYS A 47 1.86 -4.37 13.36
N LEU A 48 1.16 -3.64 12.48
CA LEU A 48 0.17 -4.22 11.55
C LEU A 48 0.79 -5.34 10.72
N LEU A 49 1.97 -5.08 10.16
CA LEU A 49 2.67 -6.02 9.30
C LEU A 49 3.36 -7.14 10.09
N ARG A 50 3.46 -7.02 11.42
CA ARG A 50 4.19 -7.96 12.28
C ARG A 50 5.66 -8.10 11.85
N HIS A 51 6.26 -7.00 11.41
CA HIS A 51 7.68 -6.96 11.09
C HIS A 51 8.50 -6.90 12.38
N SER A 52 9.44 -7.82 12.54
CA SER A 52 10.36 -7.85 13.68
C SER A 52 11.28 -6.63 13.70
N ASP A 53 11.75 -6.21 12.52
CA ASP A 53 12.63 -5.05 12.35
C ASP A 53 11.90 -3.90 11.61
N VAL A 54 12.06 -2.68 12.12
CA VAL A 54 11.53 -1.47 11.51
C VAL A 54 12.17 -1.18 10.15
N SER A 55 13.41 -1.63 9.93
CA SER A 55 14.12 -1.48 8.64
C SER A 55 13.31 -2.08 7.47
N THR A 56 12.65 -3.22 7.68
CA THR A 56 11.79 -3.85 6.65
C THR A 56 10.51 -3.06 6.36
N THR A 57 10.13 -2.15 7.26
CA THR A 57 8.96 -1.27 7.15
C THR A 57 9.32 0.07 6.52
N SER A 58 10.59 0.47 6.53
CA SER A 58 11.05 1.75 5.97
C SER A 58 10.74 1.90 4.48
N LYS A 59 10.58 0.80 3.74
CA LYS A 59 10.16 0.79 2.33
C LYS A 59 8.84 1.55 2.07
N TYR A 60 8.00 1.73 3.10
CA TYR A 60 6.76 2.48 2.97
C TYR A 60 6.89 3.98 3.25
N ALA A 61 8.00 4.43 3.85
CA ALA A 61 8.21 5.83 4.22
C ALA A 61 8.10 6.79 3.03
N HIS A 62 8.40 6.31 1.81
CA HIS A 62 8.26 7.09 0.57
C HIS A 62 6.83 7.55 0.28
N ALA A 63 5.81 6.83 0.76
CA ALA A 63 4.42 7.23 0.53
C ALA A 63 4.11 8.63 1.06
N LEU A 64 4.65 9.00 2.22
CA LEU A 64 4.46 10.34 2.79
C LEU A 64 5.21 11.42 1.99
N ILE A 65 6.37 11.07 1.42
CA ILE A 65 7.18 12.01 0.62
C ILE A 65 6.46 12.31 -0.70
N ASP A 66 5.92 11.28 -1.34
CA ASP A 66 5.19 11.44 -2.59
C ASP A 66 3.91 12.27 -2.37
N ASP A 67 3.19 12.04 -1.27
CA ASP A 67 2.01 12.85 -0.94
C ASP A 67 2.35 14.33 -0.70
N VAL A 68 3.50 14.62 -0.07
CA VAL A 68 3.99 16.01 0.07
C VAL A 68 4.33 16.61 -1.29
N ARG A 69 5.00 15.86 -2.17
CA ARG A 69 5.32 16.33 -3.53
C ARG A 69 4.06 16.64 -4.33
N ASP A 70 3.06 15.77 -4.23
CA ASP A 70 1.78 15.95 -4.92
C ASP A 70 1.07 17.21 -4.40
N ALA A 71 1.05 17.41 -3.08
CA ALA A 71 0.49 18.61 -2.46
C ALA A 71 1.21 19.90 -2.92
N MET A 72 2.54 19.88 -3.01
CA MET A 72 3.32 21.01 -3.54
C MET A 72 2.97 21.33 -4.99
N THR A 73 2.83 20.29 -5.82
CA THR A 73 2.47 20.44 -7.24
C THR A 73 1.07 21.02 -7.40
N ILE A 74 0.11 20.60 -6.56
CA ILE A 74 -1.25 21.16 -6.55
C ILE A 74 -1.22 22.63 -6.13
N ALA A 75 -0.48 22.96 -5.07
CA ALA A 75 -0.35 24.34 -4.59
C ALA A 75 0.27 25.29 -5.63
N GLU A 76 1.24 24.81 -6.41
CA GLU A 76 1.83 25.57 -7.52
C GLU A 76 0.80 25.86 -8.62
N LYS A 77 0.01 24.86 -9.05
CA LYS A 77 -1.04 25.03 -10.07
C LYS A 77 -2.09 26.07 -9.64
N LEU A 78 -2.52 26.01 -8.38
CA LEU A 78 -3.49 26.96 -7.82
C LEU A 78 -2.96 28.40 -7.80
N ARG A 79 -1.65 28.59 -7.72
CA ARG A 79 -1.00 29.91 -7.68
C ARG A 79 -0.77 30.50 -9.08
N ASN A 80 -0.77 29.65 -10.12
CA ASN A 80 -0.58 30.02 -11.52
C ASN A 80 -1.89 30.04 -12.34
N THR A 81 -3.04 29.87 -11.69
CA THR A 81 -4.38 30.04 -12.28
C THR A 81 -4.98 31.33 -11.76
#